data_AF-A0A9X4NBS5-F1
#
_entry.id   AF-A0A9X4NBS5-F1
#
_cell.length_a   1.000
_cell.length_b   1.000
_cell.length_c   1.000
_cell.angle_alpha   90.00
_cell.angle_beta   90.00
_cell.angle_gamma   90.00
#
_symmetry.space_group_name_H-M   'P 1'
#
loop_
_entity.id
_entity.type
_entity.pdbx_description
1 polymer ?
#
loop_
_entity_poly.entity_id
_entity_poly.type
_entity_poly.pdbx_seq_one_letter_code
_entity_poly.pdbx_strand_id
1 'polypeptide(L)'
;MEKQTAGHEQLGEFAPKFAELNDDILFGEVWSREKELSAHERSVITITALIAGGNFEQLNFHMAKGKENGISQEEISEIITHLSFYVGWPKAWSDFNIAKKFGNKRRKL
;
A
#
# COMPACT_ATOMS: atom_id res chain seq x y z
N MET A 1 -0.88 13.36 -7.59
CA MET A 1 -0.70 12.96 -6.18
C MET A 1 -0.26 14.16 -5.33
N GLU A 2 -0.71 14.27 -4.07
CA GLU A 2 -0.16 15.26 -3.11
C GLU A 2 1.33 14.96 -2.84
N LYS A 3 2.11 16.01 -2.53
CA LYS A 3 3.54 15.88 -2.24
C LYS A 3 3.72 15.14 -0.91
N GLN A 4 4.49 14.05 -0.91
CA GLN A 4 4.88 13.35 0.31
C GLN A 4 6.03 14.10 1.01
N THR A 5 5.94 14.26 2.33
CA THR A 5 6.94 14.97 3.17
C THR A 5 7.33 14.20 4.43
N ALA A 6 6.73 13.03 4.67
CA ALA A 6 6.94 12.28 5.91
C ALA A 6 8.40 11.85 6.11
N GLY A 7 9.15 11.57 5.03
CA GLY A 7 10.56 11.21 5.11
C GLY A 7 11.38 12.36 5.69
N HIS A 8 11.28 13.55 5.08
CA HIS A 8 11.98 14.75 5.53
C HIS A 8 11.53 15.19 6.94
N GLU A 9 10.23 15.17 7.22
CA GLU A 9 9.68 15.59 8.51
C GLU A 9 10.06 14.68 9.67
N GLN A 10 10.06 13.35 9.47
CA GLN A 10 10.25 12.39 10.57
C GLN A 10 11.68 11.86 10.66
N LEU A 11 12.39 11.81 9.53
CA LEU A 11 13.70 11.16 9.42
C LEU A 11 14.79 12.10 8.88
N GLY A 12 14.48 13.37 8.59
CA GLY A 12 15.42 14.30 7.97
C GLY A 12 16.72 14.49 8.76
N GLU A 13 16.68 14.54 10.09
CA GLU A 13 17.89 14.64 10.91
C GLU A 13 18.57 13.29 11.14
N PHE A 14 17.79 12.23 11.38
CA PHE A 14 18.32 10.91 11.75
C PHE A 14 18.88 10.13 10.55
N ALA A 15 18.19 10.18 9.42
CA ALA A 15 18.51 9.45 8.20
C ALA A 15 18.23 10.32 6.95
N PRO A 16 18.97 11.45 6.77
CA PRO A 16 18.70 12.46 5.74
C PRO A 16 18.64 11.88 4.32
N LYS A 17 19.52 10.93 4.00
CA LYS A 17 19.50 10.33 2.66
C LYS A 17 18.28 9.43 2.44
N PHE A 18 17.82 8.73 3.48
CA PHE A 18 16.61 7.93 3.37
C PHE A 18 15.38 8.82 3.17
N ALA A 19 15.31 9.93 3.92
CA ALA A 19 14.27 10.94 3.78
C ALA A 19 14.18 11.49 2.34
N GLU A 20 15.32 11.91 1.77
CA GLU A 20 15.43 12.38 0.38
C GLU A 20 14.97 11.31 -0.61
N LEU A 21 15.46 10.07 -0.50
CA LEU A 21 15.09 8.99 -1.40
C LEU A 21 13.60 8.63 -1.31
N ASN A 22 13.00 8.74 -0.11
CA ASN A 22 11.58 8.47 0.08
C ASN A 22 10.72 9.56 -0.56
N ASP A 23 10.94 10.82 -0.18
CA ASP A 23 10.03 11.89 -0.56
C ASP A 23 10.27 12.37 -1.99
N ASP A 24 11.53 12.60 -2.35
CA ASP A 24 11.88 13.23 -3.62
C ASP A 24 11.93 12.21 -4.75
N ILE A 25 12.54 11.04 -4.52
CA ILE A 25 12.72 10.03 -5.58
C ILE A 25 11.54 9.05 -5.64
N LEU A 26 11.24 8.34 -4.54
CA LEU A 26 10.18 7.33 -4.55
C LEU A 26 8.82 7.98 -4.85
N PHE A 27 8.39 8.94 -4.05
CA PHE A 27 7.09 9.58 -4.26
C PHE A 27 7.13 10.71 -5.31
N GLY A 28 8.17 11.55 -5.30
CA GLY A 28 8.29 12.67 -6.23
C GLY A 28 8.53 12.27 -7.69
N GLU A 29 9.25 11.17 -7.95
CA GLU A 29 9.56 10.72 -9.32
C GLU A 29 8.91 9.38 -9.69
N VAL A 30 9.07 8.32 -8.89
CA VAL A 30 8.66 6.98 -9.32
C VAL A 30 7.14 6.81 -9.27
N TRP A 31 6.50 7.21 -8.18
CA TRP A 31 5.04 7.14 -8.04
C TRP A 31 4.31 8.18 -8.88
N SER A 32 4.94 9.30 -9.22
CA SER A 32 4.34 10.36 -10.04
C SER A 32 4.25 10.03 -11.54
N ARG A 33 4.89 8.94 -11.99
CA ARG A 33 4.83 8.40 -13.35
C ARG A 33 3.50 7.72 -13.68
N GLU A 34 2.39 8.41 -13.42
CA GLU A 34 1.03 7.90 -13.57
C GLU A 34 0.59 7.76 -15.04
N LYS A 35 1.33 8.37 -15.98
CA LYS A 35 1.07 8.24 -17.43
C LYS A 35 1.36 6.82 -17.94
N GLU A 36 2.42 6.18 -17.43
CA GLU A 36 2.82 4.84 -17.88
C GLU A 36 2.15 3.71 -17.10
N LEU A 37 1.85 3.96 -15.82
CA LEU A 37 1.19 3.00 -14.93
C LEU A 37 0.43 3.79 -13.87
N SER A 38 -0.88 3.57 -13.79
CA SER A 38 -1.77 4.39 -12.97
C SER A 38 -1.48 4.27 -11.47
N ALA A 39 -1.90 5.25 -10.68
CA ALA A 39 -1.79 5.19 -9.22
C ALA A 39 -2.52 3.98 -8.62
N HIS A 40 -3.64 3.55 -9.24
CA HIS A 40 -4.36 2.33 -8.88
C HIS A 40 -3.48 1.09 -9.07
N GLU A 41 -2.95 0.88 -10.28
CA GLU A 41 -2.12 -0.28 -10.61
C GLU A 41 -0.83 -0.33 -9.76
N ARG A 42 -0.21 0.83 -9.51
CA ARG A 42 0.95 0.95 -8.61
C ARG A 42 0.62 0.50 -7.19
N SER A 43 -0.54 0.92 -6.67
CA SER A 43 -1.02 0.47 -5.37
C SER A 43 -1.30 -1.02 -5.35
N VAL A 44 -1.94 -1.58 -6.39
CA VAL A 44 -2.18 -3.03 -6.51
C VAL A 44 -0.85 -3.78 -6.44
N ILE A 45 0.13 -3.42 -7.28
CA ILE A 45 1.43 -4.08 -7.34
C ILE A 45 2.18 -3.96 -6.01
N THR A 46 2.14 -2.79 -5.38
CA THR A 46 2.81 -2.57 -4.09
C THR A 46 2.18 -3.42 -2.99
N ILE A 47 0.85 -3.45 -2.88
CA ILE A 47 0.13 -4.30 -1.91
C ILE A 47 0.46 -5.77 -2.16
N THR A 48 0.43 -6.22 -3.42
CA THR A 48 0.79 -7.59 -3.80
C THR A 48 2.21 -7.95 -3.38
N ALA A 49 3.19 -7.08 -3.63
CA ALA A 49 4.58 -7.31 -3.24
C ALA A 49 4.77 -7.39 -1.72
N LEU A 50 4.08 -6.53 -0.96
CA LEU A 50 4.11 -6.54 0.50
C LEU A 50 3.50 -7.83 1.08
N ILE A 51 2.36 -8.27 0.53
CA ILE A 51 1.73 -9.55 0.88
C ILE A 51 2.69 -10.72 0.61
N ALA A 52 3.26 -10.77 -0.59
CA ALA A 52 4.16 -11.84 -0.99
C ALA A 52 5.41 -11.92 -0.09
N GLY A 53 5.97 -10.76 0.25
CA GLY A 53 7.12 -10.63 1.15
C GLY A 53 6.81 -10.83 2.63
N GLY A 54 5.53 -10.85 3.04
CA GLY A 54 5.13 -10.93 4.46
C GLY A 54 5.35 -9.63 5.24
N ASN A 55 5.43 -8.49 4.54
CA ASN A 55 5.71 -7.17 5.11
C ASN A 55 4.41 -6.51 5.63
N PHE A 56 3.70 -7.21 6.51
CA PHE A 56 2.34 -6.87 6.93
C PHE A 56 2.22 -5.52 7.65
N GLU A 57 3.29 -5.06 8.30
CA GLU A 57 3.32 -3.77 9.00
C GLU A 57 3.07 -2.59 8.06
N GLN A 58 3.51 -2.71 6.81
CA GLN A 58 3.36 -1.66 5.79
C GLN A 58 1.99 -1.69 5.11
N LEU A 59 1.25 -2.80 5.21
CA LEU A 59 -0.03 -2.97 4.50
C LEU A 59 -1.09 -1.98 4.94
N ASN A 60 -1.11 -1.55 6.21
CA ASN A 60 -2.11 -0.57 6.67
C ASN A 60 -2.02 0.74 5.88
N PHE A 61 -0.80 1.26 5.71
CA PHE A 61 -0.57 2.48 4.94
C PHE A 61 -0.91 2.27 3.47
N HIS A 62 -0.41 1.19 2.85
CA HIS A 62 -0.60 0.96 1.42
C HIS A 62 -2.03 0.57 1.04
N MET A 63 -2.81 -0.08 1.91
CA MET A 63 -4.25 -0.32 1.69
C MET A 63 -5.06 0.97 1.79
N ALA A 64 -4.74 1.85 2.75
CA ALA A 64 -5.35 3.18 2.82
C ALA A 64 -5.03 4.00 1.56
N LYS A 65 -3.77 3.99 1.12
CA LYS A 65 -3.34 4.67 -0.11
C LYS A 65 -3.99 4.07 -1.35
N GLY A 66 -4.10 2.75 -1.42
CA GLY A 66 -4.80 2.04 -2.49
C GLY A 66 -6.25 2.48 -2.62
N LYS A 67 -6.94 2.66 -1.49
CA LYS A 67 -8.32 3.16 -1.47
C LYS A 67 -8.43 4.61 -1.98
N GLU A 68 -7.51 5.49 -1.60
CA GLU A 68 -7.42 6.85 -2.18
C GLU A 68 -7.22 6.81 -3.69
N ASN A 69 -6.42 5.84 -4.16
CA ASN A 69 -6.16 5.60 -5.58
C ASN A 69 -7.27 4.79 -6.29
N GLY A 70 -8.40 4.53 -5.61
CA GLY A 70 -9.59 3.90 -6.22
C GLY A 70 -9.69 2.39 -6.12
N ILE A 71 -8.80 1.70 -5.40
CA ILE A 71 -8.93 0.26 -5.15
C ILE A 71 -10.13 0.01 -4.22
N SER A 72 -11.05 -0.82 -4.69
CA SER A 72 -12.23 -1.27 -3.95
C SER A 72 -11.90 -2.33 -2.91
N GLN A 73 -12.82 -2.53 -1.95
CA GLN A 73 -12.67 -3.60 -0.97
C GLN A 73 -12.76 -4.98 -1.64
N GLU A 74 -13.59 -5.09 -2.66
CA GLU A 74 -13.78 -6.28 -3.49
C GLU A 74 -12.47 -6.64 -4.20
N GLU A 75 -11.79 -5.66 -4.83
CA GLU A 75 -10.47 -5.88 -5.44
C GLU A 75 -9.44 -6.35 -4.42
N ILE A 76 -9.37 -5.75 -3.23
CA ILE A 76 -8.45 -6.20 -2.17
C ILE A 76 -8.75 -7.66 -1.76
N SER A 77 -10.04 -8.00 -1.61
CA SER A 77 -10.46 -9.35 -1.28
C SER A 77 -10.04 -10.36 -2.36
N GLU A 78 -10.23 -10.04 -3.63
CA GLU A 78 -9.85 -10.88 -4.76
C GLU A 78 -8.32 -11.01 -4.88
N ILE A 79 -7.57 -9.92 -4.71
CA ILE A 79 -6.09 -9.96 -4.72
C ILE A 79 -5.57 -10.91 -3.64
N ILE A 80 -6.04 -10.79 -2.39
CA ILE A 80 -5.59 -11.66 -1.29
C ILE A 80 -5.99 -13.13 -1.56
N THR A 81 -7.21 -13.35 -2.02
CA THR A 81 -7.70 -14.70 -2.37
C THR A 81 -6.84 -15.33 -3.45
N HIS A 82 -6.57 -14.60 -4.53
CA HIS A 82 -5.74 -15.08 -5.63
C HIS A 82 -4.30 -15.37 -5.17
N LEU A 83 -3.71 -14.47 -4.39
CA LEU A 83 -2.34 -14.64 -3.89
C LEU A 83 -2.19 -15.82 -2.93
N SER A 84 -3.25 -16.24 -2.23
CA SER A 84 -3.19 -17.39 -1.31
C SER A 84 -2.66 -18.67 -1.98
N PHE A 85 -2.92 -18.85 -3.27
CA PHE A 85 -2.43 -19.96 -4.08
C PHE A 85 -0.91 -19.89 -4.38
N TYR A 86 -0.35 -18.68 -4.41
CA TYR A 86 1.05 -18.45 -4.81
C TYR A 86 1.98 -18.20 -3.63
N VAL A 87 1.47 -17.59 -2.56
CA VAL A 87 2.29 -17.14 -1.42
C VAL A 87 1.96 -17.87 -0.11
N GLY A 88 0.93 -18.73 -0.14
CA GLY A 88 0.51 -19.61 0.94
C GLY A 88 -0.58 -19.02 1.84
N TRP A 89 -1.49 -19.90 2.30
CA TRP A 89 -2.61 -19.57 3.18
C TRP A 89 -2.27 -18.77 4.44
N PRO A 90 -1.14 -19.02 5.16
CA PRO A 90 -0.83 -18.25 6.37
C PRO A 90 -0.69 -16.74 6.11
N LYS A 91 -0.11 -16.34 4.97
CA LYS A 91 0.00 -14.91 4.62
C LYS A 91 -1.37 -14.31 4.36
N ALA A 92 -2.18 -14.99 3.53
CA ALA A 92 -3.54 -14.55 3.23
C ALA A 92 -4.42 -14.38 4.49
N TRP A 93 -4.33 -15.27 5.49
CA TRP A 93 -5.05 -15.13 6.75
C TRP A 93 -4.64 -13.87 7.54
N SER A 94 -3.34 -13.57 7.58
CA SER A 94 -2.83 -12.32 8.18
C SER A 94 -3.36 -11.09 7.42
N ASP A 95 -3.33 -11.13 6.09
CA ASP A 95 -3.76 -10.02 5.24
C ASP A 95 -5.26 -9.72 5.37
N PHE A 96 -6.12 -10.75 5.40
CA PHE A 96 -7.55 -10.56 5.59
C PHE A 96 -7.89 -9.90 6.94
N ASN A 97 -7.12 -10.17 7.99
CA ASN A 97 -7.31 -9.52 9.29
C ASN A 97 -7.00 -8.01 9.24
N ILE A 98 -6.10 -7.61 8.35
CA ILE A 98 -5.78 -6.21 8.09
C ILE A 98 -6.87 -5.62 7.17
N ALA A 99 -7.15 -6.24 6.03
CA ALA A 99 -8.12 -5.78 5.02
C ALA A 99 -9.53 -5.52 5.60
N LYS A 100 -10.03 -6.37 6.50
CA LYS A 100 -11.33 -6.19 7.18
C LYS A 100 -11.46 -4.86 7.93
N LYS A 101 -10.35 -4.29 8.41
CA LYS A 101 -10.35 -3.00 9.12
C LYS A 101 -10.60 -1.81 8.19
N PHE A 102 -10.31 -1.97 6.89
CA PHE A 102 -10.44 -0.90 5.88
C PHE A 102 -11.79 -0.90 5.15
N GLY A 103 -12.51 -2.02 5.21
CA GLY A 103 -13.79 -2.24 4.55
C GLY A 103 -15.02 -1.68 5.26
N ASN A 104 -14.96 -1.50 6.57
CA ASN A 104 -16.14 -1.08 7.34
C ASN A 104 -16.12 0.43 7.65
N LYS A 105 -16.80 1.23 6.82
CA LYS A 105 -17.72 2.20 7.44
C LYS A 105 -18.78 1.34 8.11
N ARG A 106 -18.82 1.31 9.45
CA ARG A 106 -19.92 0.69 10.19
C ARG A 106 -21.22 1.07 9.48
N ARG A 107 -21.94 0.09 8.90
CA ARG A 107 -23.37 0.26 8.67
C ARG A 107 -23.92 0.52 10.07
N LYS A 108 -24.28 1.78 10.36
CA LYS A 108 -25.13 2.07 11.50
C LYS A 108 -26.41 1.28 11.24
N LEU A 109 -26.60 0.22 12.03
CA LEU A 109 -27.94 -0.31 12.30
C LEU A 109 -28.70 0.73 13.10
#